data_AF-A0A958C5X6-F1
#
_entry.id   AF-A0A958C5X6-F1
#
_cell.length_a   1.000
_cell.length_b   1.000
_cell.length_c   1.000
_cell.angle_alpha   90.00
_cell.angle_beta   90.00
_cell.angle_gamma   90.00
#
_symmetry.space_group_name_H-M   'P 1'
#
loop_
_entity.id
_entity.type
_entity.pdbx_description
1 polymer ?
#
loop_
_entity_poly.entity_id
_entity_poly.type
_entity_poly.pdbx_seq_one_letter_code
_entity_poly.pdbx_strand_id
1 'polypeptide(L)'
;MTAAVVFFLLTLGPSVRWMGDDTGIPGPFRLLQNVPFLKGNRYPSRFSVMLLVSIAPLVALGSGWILSKLAMRPRASQLPRRAALIGTAALAAILVFENLSAPLPLADMQTPAIYDVIAAEPGDFAVLDLPAGWRNGFSTFGKQDLVIMSEQWWQTSHGKPILGGNTSRNPEFKFRYFLDAPLIGPLTILGNVDEAHPHIVAQMADELAALDAGTVHPGDDSLLGRAAADARDVLEALNVRFIVVHRDHVPLEFTQFVEQFLPVTLVDEDGEHALYRVENEPPASELLITPATNSLARGEGWSGQGFNQVNVQTAWAQRRETVMFTP
;
A
#
# COMPACT_ATOMS: atom_id res chain seq x y z
N MET A 1 23.21 30.45 -9.37
CA MET A 1 22.96 29.76 -10.66
C MET A 1 23.35 28.29 -10.60
N THR A 2 24.58 27.94 -10.19
CA THR A 2 25.05 26.54 -10.10
C THR A 2 24.14 25.64 -9.27
N ALA A 3 23.74 26.07 -8.07
CA ALA A 3 22.82 25.29 -7.21
C ALA A 3 21.47 25.02 -7.90
N ALA A 4 20.90 26.02 -8.58
CA ALA A 4 19.66 25.86 -9.33
C ALA A 4 19.80 24.83 -10.46
N VAL A 5 20.91 24.86 -11.21
CA VAL A 5 21.16 23.86 -12.26
C VAL A 5 21.31 22.46 -11.68
N VAL A 6 22.08 22.31 -10.60
CA VAL A 6 22.26 21.00 -9.94
C VAL A 6 20.93 20.45 -9.45
N PHE A 7 20.15 21.23 -8.70
CA PHE A 7 18.87 20.76 -8.19
C PHE A 7 17.84 20.52 -9.30
N PHE A 8 17.84 21.32 -10.37
CA PHE A 8 17.01 21.08 -11.55
C PHE A 8 17.32 19.71 -12.17
N LEU A 9 18.61 19.40 -12.38
CA LEU A 9 19.03 18.10 -12.91
C LEU A 9 18.61 16.95 -12.00
N LEU A 10 18.64 17.13 -10.68
CA LEU A 10 18.18 16.13 -9.72
C LEU A 10 16.65 15.95 -9.72
N THR A 11 15.87 17.00 -10.00
CA THR A 11 14.41 16.91 -10.10
C THR A 11 13.92 16.10 -11.31
N LEU A 12 14.76 15.91 -12.33
CA LEU A 12 14.44 15.05 -13.48
C LEU A 12 14.27 13.57 -13.10
N GLY A 13 14.73 13.17 -11.92
CA GLY A 13 14.55 11.81 -11.42
C GLY A 13 15.48 10.77 -12.03
N PRO A 14 15.27 9.48 -11.73
CA PRO A 14 16.16 8.40 -12.15
C PRO A 14 16.04 8.06 -13.64
N SER A 15 14.92 8.38 -14.25
CA SER A 15 14.69 8.36 -15.70
C SER A 15 13.96 9.63 -16.08
N VAL A 16 14.33 10.21 -17.23
CA VAL A 16 13.68 11.41 -17.74
C VAL A 16 12.31 11.02 -18.24
N ARG A 17 11.28 11.72 -17.77
CA ARG A 17 9.90 11.52 -18.22
C ARG A 17 9.44 12.67 -19.12
N TRP A 18 8.65 12.35 -20.12
CA TRP A 18 8.04 13.32 -21.04
C TRP A 18 6.55 13.01 -21.14
N MET A 19 5.69 13.99 -20.88
CA MET A 19 4.22 13.82 -20.89
C MET A 19 3.70 12.67 -20.01
N GLY A 20 4.44 12.32 -18.95
CA GLY A 20 4.10 11.21 -18.05
C GLY A 20 4.79 9.89 -18.41
N ASP A 21 5.28 9.73 -19.64
CA ASP A 21 5.94 8.51 -20.10
C ASP A 21 7.44 8.51 -19.79
N ASP A 22 7.98 7.33 -19.49
CA ASP A 22 9.43 7.14 -19.32
C ASP A 22 10.12 7.09 -20.69
N THR A 23 11.08 7.99 -20.91
CA THR A 23 11.83 8.06 -22.18
C THR A 23 12.94 7.01 -22.29
N GLY A 24 13.23 6.29 -21.20
CA GLY A 24 14.38 5.37 -21.09
C GLY A 24 15.73 6.06 -20.90
N ILE A 25 15.79 7.40 -21.00
CA ILE A 25 17.01 8.17 -20.81
C ILE A 25 17.31 8.23 -19.30
N PRO A 26 18.48 7.76 -18.84
CA PRO A 26 18.83 7.77 -17.43
C PRO A 26 19.01 9.21 -16.93
N GLY A 27 18.32 9.55 -15.85
CA GLY A 27 18.40 10.89 -15.24
C GLY A 27 19.53 11.00 -14.20
N PRO A 28 20.03 12.22 -13.93
CA PRO A 28 21.16 12.45 -13.02
C PRO A 28 20.93 11.94 -11.59
N PHE A 29 19.67 11.85 -11.15
CA PHE A 29 19.31 11.34 -9.83
C PHE A 29 19.71 9.88 -9.61
N ARG A 30 19.86 9.05 -10.66
CA ARG A 30 20.35 7.66 -10.52
C ARG A 30 21.70 7.58 -9.82
N LEU A 31 22.56 8.58 -9.98
CA LEU A 31 23.84 8.65 -9.30
C LEU A 31 23.65 8.67 -7.78
N LEU A 32 22.69 9.45 -7.27
CA LEU A 32 22.37 9.54 -5.85
C LEU A 32 21.79 8.23 -5.30
N GLN A 33 20.96 7.53 -6.10
CA GLN A 33 20.38 6.24 -5.70
C GLN A 33 21.44 5.14 -5.50
N ASN A 34 22.58 5.27 -6.16
CA ASN A 34 23.67 4.31 -6.05
C ASN A 34 24.62 4.61 -4.88
N VAL A 35 24.63 5.84 -4.37
CA VAL A 35 25.50 6.24 -3.25
C VAL A 35 24.97 5.66 -1.93
N PRO A 36 25.76 4.86 -1.20
CA PRO A 36 25.42 4.39 0.15
C PRO A 36 24.99 5.57 1.04
N PHE A 37 24.08 5.35 2.00
CA PHE A 37 23.47 6.38 2.87
C PHE A 37 22.49 7.35 2.19
N LEU A 38 22.70 7.73 0.93
CA LEU A 38 21.79 8.60 0.18
C LEU A 38 20.66 7.82 -0.54
N LYS A 39 20.76 6.50 -0.62
CA LYS A 39 19.73 5.60 -1.16
C LYS A 39 18.35 5.73 -0.50
N GLY A 40 18.31 6.27 0.73
CA GLY A 40 17.06 6.56 1.44
C GLY A 40 16.27 7.72 0.84
N ASN A 41 16.93 8.63 0.11
CA ASN A 41 16.26 9.70 -0.61
C ASN A 41 15.79 9.19 -1.98
N ARG A 42 14.55 8.69 -2.02
CA ARG A 42 13.95 8.02 -3.20
C ARG A 42 13.03 8.89 -4.03
N TYR A 43 12.75 10.11 -3.58
CA TYR A 43 11.76 11.00 -4.17
C TYR A 43 12.46 12.20 -4.82
N PRO A 44 12.68 12.18 -6.15
CA PRO A 44 13.29 13.31 -6.87
C PRO A 44 12.58 14.62 -6.62
N SER A 45 11.26 14.58 -6.42
CA SER A 45 10.42 15.73 -6.10
C SER A 45 10.89 16.49 -4.85
N ARG A 46 11.59 15.86 -3.89
CA ARG A 46 12.14 16.59 -2.72
C ARG A 46 13.18 17.64 -3.09
N PHE A 47 13.86 17.47 -4.22
CA PHE A 47 14.81 18.45 -4.71
C PHE A 47 14.14 19.68 -5.34
N SER A 48 12.81 19.64 -5.59
CA SER A 48 12.07 20.81 -6.10
C SER A 48 12.11 21.97 -5.11
N VAL A 49 12.07 21.69 -3.80
CA VAL A 49 12.18 22.71 -2.74
C VAL A 49 13.52 23.42 -2.83
N MET A 50 14.61 22.65 -2.97
CA MET A 50 15.97 23.20 -3.11
C MET A 50 16.14 24.00 -4.40
N LEU A 51 15.54 23.54 -5.49
CA LEU A 51 15.49 24.24 -6.77
C LEU A 51 14.77 25.58 -6.63
N LEU A 52 13.57 25.59 -6.05
CA LEU A 52 12.76 26.78 -5.84
C LEU A 52 13.49 27.82 -4.98
N VAL A 53 14.10 27.40 -3.87
CA VAL A 53 14.91 28.28 -3.00
C VAL A 53 16.11 28.85 -3.77
N SER A 54 16.73 28.06 -4.66
CA SER A 54 17.88 28.50 -5.46
C SER A 54 17.51 29.48 -6.58
N ILE A 55 16.31 29.35 -7.15
CA ILE A 55 15.82 30.19 -8.26
C ILE A 55 15.13 31.46 -7.76
N ALA A 56 14.48 31.43 -6.60
CA ALA A 56 13.77 32.56 -6.02
C ALA A 56 14.55 33.90 -6.04
N PRO A 57 15.82 33.98 -5.58
CA PRO A 57 16.58 35.23 -5.64
C PRO A 57 16.91 35.66 -7.07
N LEU A 58 17.10 34.71 -8.01
CA LEU A 58 17.35 35.02 -9.42
C LEU A 58 16.11 35.62 -10.09
N VAL A 59 14.93 35.07 -9.78
CA VAL A 59 13.65 35.63 -10.23
C VAL A 59 13.45 37.03 -9.64
N ALA A 60 13.66 37.21 -8.33
CA ALA A 60 13.52 38.51 -7.69
C ALA A 60 14.44 39.59 -8.31
N LEU A 61 15.72 39.26 -8.54
CA LEU A 61 16.67 40.17 -9.18
C LEU A 61 16.33 40.44 -10.64
N GLY A 62 15.94 39.41 -11.40
CA GLY A 62 15.55 39.53 -12.81
C GLY A 62 14.30 40.39 -12.98
N SER A 63 13.26 40.11 -12.20
CA SER A 63 12.03 40.91 -12.15
C SER A 63 12.33 42.35 -11.72
N GLY A 64 13.15 42.56 -10.70
CA GLY A 64 13.57 43.89 -10.27
C GLY A 64 14.32 44.67 -11.36
N TRP A 65 15.22 44.01 -12.09
CA TRP A 65 15.92 44.60 -13.22
C TRP A 65 14.95 45.00 -14.35
N ILE A 66 14.04 44.11 -14.76
CA ILE A 66 13.03 44.42 -15.80
C ILE A 66 12.15 45.60 -15.39
N LEU A 67 11.64 45.58 -14.15
CA LEU A 67 10.80 46.65 -13.61
C LEU A 67 11.55 47.99 -13.55
N SER A 68 12.84 47.98 -13.19
CA SER A 68 13.68 49.18 -13.19
C SER A 68 13.86 49.79 -14.59
N LYS A 69 13.98 48.94 -15.63
CA LYS A 69 14.08 49.38 -17.02
C LYS A 69 12.77 49.98 -17.53
N LEU A 70 11.63 49.43 -17.10
CA LEU A 70 10.31 50.00 -17.38
C LEU A 70 10.10 51.35 -16.66
N ALA A 71 10.65 51.51 -15.46
CA ALA A 71 10.53 52.73 -14.66
C ALA A 71 11.44 53.88 -15.15
N MET A 72 12.54 53.58 -15.84
CA MET A 72 13.56 54.57 -16.26
C MET A 72 13.28 55.29 -17.59
N ARG A 73 12.07 55.23 -18.17
CA ARG A 73 11.73 56.06 -19.34
C ARG A 73 11.48 57.51 -18.91
N PRO A 74 12.34 58.48 -19.29
CA PRO A 74 12.25 59.83 -18.78
C PRO A 74 11.26 60.64 -19.62
N ARG A 75 10.00 60.74 -19.16
CA ARG A 75 9.13 61.92 -19.37
C ARG A 75 7.82 61.79 -18.57
N ALA A 76 7.73 62.65 -17.55
CA ALA A 76 6.52 63.25 -16.99
C ALA A 76 5.22 62.43 -17.03
N SER A 77 4.98 61.58 -16.04
CA SER A 77 3.64 61.20 -15.56
C SER A 77 3.76 60.15 -14.45
N GLN A 78 2.71 59.93 -13.66
CA GLN A 78 2.61 58.81 -12.69
C GLN A 78 2.54 57.42 -13.35
N LEU A 79 2.51 57.37 -14.70
CA LEU A 79 2.35 56.17 -15.53
C LEU A 79 3.43 55.07 -15.34
N PRO A 80 4.74 55.35 -15.21
CA PRO A 80 5.76 54.32 -15.06
C PRO A 80 5.69 53.62 -13.70
N ARG A 81 5.24 54.32 -12.64
CA ARG A 81 4.99 53.72 -11.33
C ARG A 81 3.79 52.77 -11.34
N ARG A 82 2.71 53.15 -12.04
CA ARG A 82 1.53 52.29 -12.23
C ARG A 82 1.87 51.04 -13.05
N ALA A 83 2.65 51.18 -14.12
CA ALA A 83 3.11 50.04 -14.92
C ALA A 83 3.95 49.04 -14.12
N ALA A 84 4.87 49.52 -13.27
CA ALA A 84 5.67 48.65 -12.40
C ALA A 84 4.81 47.92 -11.35
N LEU A 85 3.82 48.61 -10.77
CA LEU A 85 2.86 48.00 -9.83
C LEU A 85 2.00 46.92 -10.51
N ILE A 86 1.48 47.21 -11.71
CA ILE A 86 0.69 46.24 -12.50
C ILE A 86 1.56 45.03 -12.86
N GLY A 87 2.80 45.24 -13.31
CA GLY A 87 3.72 44.15 -13.63
C GLY A 87 4.06 43.30 -12.42
N THR A 88 4.26 43.91 -11.25
CA THR A 88 4.49 43.19 -9.99
C THR A 88 3.26 42.39 -9.57
N ALA A 89 2.07 42.99 -9.65
CA ALA A 89 0.81 42.33 -9.33
C ALA A 89 0.51 41.17 -10.28
N ALA A 90 0.77 41.34 -11.58
CA ALA A 90 0.63 40.28 -12.57
C ALA A 90 1.59 39.12 -12.31
N LEU A 91 2.86 39.39 -11.99
CA LEU A 91 3.82 38.36 -11.62
C LEU A 91 3.38 37.60 -10.35
N ALA A 92 2.94 38.33 -9.32
CA ALA A 92 2.41 37.72 -8.11
C ALA A 92 1.18 36.85 -8.40
N ALA A 93 0.26 37.33 -9.26
CA ALA A 93 -0.92 36.58 -9.67
C ALA A 93 -0.55 35.30 -10.42
N ILE A 94 0.43 35.35 -11.33
CA ILE A 94 0.93 34.16 -12.03
C ILE A 94 1.50 33.15 -11.05
N LEU A 95 2.35 33.58 -10.10
CA LEU A 95 2.95 32.69 -9.10
C LEU A 95 1.90 32.07 -8.18
N VAL A 96 0.91 32.85 -7.74
CA VAL A 96 -0.20 32.34 -6.93
C VAL A 96 -1.04 31.36 -7.73
N PHE A 97 -1.38 31.68 -8.99
CA PHE A 97 -2.15 30.80 -9.86
C PHE A 97 -1.45 29.47 -10.12
N GLU A 98 -0.13 29.49 -10.41
CA GLU A 98 0.68 28.29 -10.62
C GLU A 98 0.71 27.37 -9.38
N ASN A 99 0.67 27.95 -8.17
CA ASN A 99 0.70 27.20 -6.92
C ASN A 99 -0.70 26.98 -6.32
N LEU A 100 -1.76 27.42 -7.00
CA LEU A 100 -3.13 27.31 -6.50
C LEU A 100 -3.63 25.88 -6.69
N SER A 101 -3.63 25.10 -5.62
CA SER A 101 -4.32 23.80 -5.57
C SER A 101 -5.73 24.00 -4.98
N ALA A 102 -6.69 24.40 -5.82
CA ALA A 102 -8.07 24.64 -5.42
C ALA A 102 -9.07 23.89 -6.35
N PRO A 103 -9.92 23.00 -5.81
CA PRO A 103 -9.95 22.54 -4.42
C PRO A 103 -8.72 21.69 -4.08
N LEU A 104 -8.30 21.74 -2.80
CA LEU A 104 -7.31 20.79 -2.32
C LEU A 104 -7.99 19.40 -2.32
N PRO A 105 -7.40 18.36 -2.93
CA PRO A 105 -7.96 17.02 -2.82
C PRO A 105 -7.93 16.62 -1.33
N LEU A 106 -9.13 16.41 -0.77
CA LEU A 106 -9.30 15.89 0.58
C LEU A 106 -9.65 14.41 0.48
N ALA A 107 -9.13 13.61 1.41
CA ALA A 107 -9.60 12.26 1.62
C ALA A 107 -10.77 12.32 2.61
N ASP A 108 -11.81 11.54 2.33
CA ASP A 108 -12.82 11.26 3.35
C ASP A 108 -12.21 10.32 4.39
N MET A 109 -12.32 10.71 5.66
CA MET A 109 -11.83 9.96 6.80
C MET A 109 -12.98 9.57 7.73
N GLN A 110 -14.22 9.60 7.24
CA GLN A 110 -15.34 9.02 7.97
C GLN A 110 -15.12 7.52 8.12
N THR A 111 -15.41 7.00 9.30
CA THR A 111 -15.39 5.55 9.55
C THR A 111 -16.70 4.98 9.02
N PRO A 112 -16.65 3.96 8.12
CA PRO A 112 -17.85 3.27 7.67
C PRO A 112 -18.64 2.69 8.84
N ALA A 113 -19.97 2.78 8.77
CA ALA A 113 -20.85 2.35 9.86
C ALA A 113 -20.73 0.84 10.15
N ILE A 114 -20.25 0.05 9.18
CA ILE A 114 -19.98 -1.38 9.33
C ILE A 114 -19.03 -1.68 10.51
N TYR A 115 -18.11 -0.77 10.84
CA TYR A 115 -17.18 -0.93 11.96
C TYR A 115 -17.83 -0.69 13.32
N ASP A 116 -19.02 -0.10 13.40
CA ASP A 116 -19.76 0.06 14.67
C ASP A 116 -20.16 -1.30 15.23
N VAL A 117 -20.49 -2.27 14.37
CA VAL A 117 -20.78 -3.66 14.74
C VAL A 117 -19.55 -4.29 15.40
N ILE A 118 -18.37 -4.07 14.84
CA ILE A 118 -17.09 -4.58 15.37
C ILE A 118 -16.75 -3.90 16.69
N ALA A 119 -16.96 -2.59 16.78
CA ALA A 119 -16.68 -1.79 17.98
C ALA A 119 -17.55 -2.23 19.18
N ALA A 120 -18.80 -2.61 18.91
CA ALA A 120 -19.75 -3.08 19.92
C ALA A 120 -19.45 -4.51 20.42
N GLU A 121 -18.70 -5.32 19.67
CA GLU A 121 -18.41 -6.71 20.03
C GLU A 121 -17.36 -6.80 21.17
N PRO A 122 -17.67 -7.46 22.29
CA PRO A 122 -16.72 -7.65 23.37
C PRO A 122 -15.68 -8.74 23.08
N GLY A 123 -14.55 -8.68 23.80
CA GLY A 123 -13.49 -9.68 23.74
C GLY A 123 -12.27 -9.25 22.92
N ASP A 124 -11.24 -10.09 23.01
CA ASP A 124 -9.96 -9.94 22.32
C ASP A 124 -9.96 -10.79 21.04
N PHE A 125 -9.94 -10.11 19.90
CA PHE A 125 -9.99 -10.72 18.57
C PHE A 125 -9.45 -9.74 17.54
N ALA A 126 -8.96 -10.28 16.44
CA ALA A 126 -8.47 -9.51 15.30
C ALA A 126 -9.56 -9.31 14.23
N VAL A 127 -9.40 -8.22 13.47
CA VAL A 127 -10.18 -7.88 12.29
C VAL A 127 -9.29 -8.02 11.07
N LEU A 128 -9.82 -8.66 10.02
CA LEU A 128 -9.14 -8.81 8.74
C LEU A 128 -9.87 -7.99 7.67
N ASP A 129 -9.29 -6.85 7.31
CA ASP A 129 -9.71 -6.07 6.16
C ASP A 129 -9.14 -6.66 4.87
N LEU A 130 -10.02 -6.91 3.89
CA LEU A 130 -9.68 -7.47 2.59
C LEU A 130 -10.04 -6.47 1.48
N PRO A 131 -9.12 -6.18 0.55
CA PRO A 131 -7.90 -6.93 0.28
C PRO A 131 -6.76 -6.60 1.26
N ALA A 132 -6.07 -7.64 1.73
CA ALA A 132 -4.97 -7.46 2.67
C ALA A 132 -3.74 -6.82 1.99
N GLY A 133 -3.11 -5.90 2.69
CA GLY A 133 -1.86 -5.29 2.24
C GLY A 133 -1.03 -4.74 3.38
N TRP A 134 0.28 -4.67 3.14
CA TRP A 134 1.25 -4.15 4.08
C TRP A 134 2.18 -3.19 3.39
N ARG A 135 2.41 -2.04 4.02
CA ARG A 135 3.32 -1.04 3.49
C ARG A 135 4.41 -0.72 4.49
N ASN A 136 5.61 -0.49 3.97
CA ASN A 136 6.66 0.16 4.74
C ASN A 136 7.33 1.29 3.96
N GLY A 137 8.34 1.92 4.58
CA GLY A 137 9.10 3.00 3.96
C GLY A 137 9.91 2.59 2.71
N PHE A 138 9.86 1.31 2.31
CA PHE A 138 10.65 0.77 1.22
C PHE A 138 9.87 0.01 0.14
N SER A 139 8.81 -0.70 0.50
CA SER A 139 8.04 -1.61 -0.35
C SER A 139 6.60 -1.71 0.14
N THR A 140 5.71 -2.13 -0.77
CA THR A 140 4.35 -2.58 -0.47
C THR A 140 4.24 -4.06 -0.81
N PHE A 141 3.50 -4.82 0.00
CA PHE A 141 3.23 -6.24 -0.17
C PHE A 141 1.72 -6.46 -0.08
N GLY A 142 1.19 -7.49 -0.75
CA GLY A 142 -0.26 -7.64 -0.91
C GLY A 142 -0.83 -6.65 -1.94
N LYS A 143 -2.11 -6.28 -1.80
CA LYS A 143 -2.76 -5.30 -2.70
C LYS A 143 -2.30 -3.88 -2.38
N GLN A 144 -1.78 -3.15 -3.36
CA GLN A 144 -1.41 -1.73 -3.16
C GLN A 144 -2.64 -0.83 -3.24
N ASP A 145 -3.43 -0.82 -2.17
CA ASP A 145 -4.70 -0.09 -2.09
C ASP A 145 -4.69 1.00 -1.00
N LEU A 146 -5.65 1.93 -1.06
CA LEU A 146 -5.96 2.88 -0.01
C LEU A 146 -6.43 2.20 1.28
N VAL A 147 -7.10 1.03 1.18
CA VAL A 147 -7.56 0.23 2.33
C VAL A 147 -6.43 0.00 3.35
N ILE A 148 -5.17 -0.21 2.91
CA ILE A 148 -4.00 -0.39 3.81
C ILE A 148 -3.86 0.78 4.81
N MET A 149 -4.13 2.02 4.38
CA MET A 149 -4.00 3.18 5.26
C MET A 149 -5.28 3.38 6.07
N SER A 150 -6.42 3.15 5.42
CA SER A 150 -7.74 3.39 6.00
C SER A 150 -8.03 2.44 7.17
N GLU A 151 -7.63 1.17 7.10
CA GLU A 151 -7.80 0.20 8.21
C GLU A 151 -7.13 0.66 9.51
N GLN A 152 -5.97 1.32 9.43
CA GLN A 152 -5.29 1.87 10.62
C GLN A 152 -6.05 3.06 11.22
N TRP A 153 -6.78 3.81 10.38
CA TRP A 153 -7.65 4.88 10.84
C TRP A 153 -8.91 4.32 11.49
N TRP A 154 -9.59 3.37 10.85
CA TRP A 154 -10.79 2.72 11.39
C TRP A 154 -10.52 1.93 12.67
N GLN A 155 -9.30 1.40 12.82
CA GLN A 155 -8.82 0.80 14.07
C GLN A 155 -8.96 1.73 15.27
N THR A 156 -8.84 3.05 15.10
CA THR A 156 -9.03 4.01 16.19
C THR A 156 -10.47 4.08 16.68
N SER A 157 -11.44 3.64 15.86
CA SER A 157 -12.86 3.56 16.20
C SER A 157 -13.20 2.25 16.91
N HIS A 158 -12.88 1.10 16.28
CA HIS A 158 -13.27 -0.21 16.80
C HIS A 158 -12.30 -0.79 17.85
N GLY A 159 -11.07 -0.29 17.93
CA GLY A 159 -10.09 -0.62 18.97
C GLY A 159 -9.58 -2.07 18.96
N LYS A 160 -9.77 -2.81 17.85
CA LYS A 160 -9.37 -4.22 17.72
C LYS A 160 -8.02 -4.36 17.01
N PRO A 161 -7.22 -5.39 17.33
CA PRO A 161 -6.08 -5.78 16.50
C PRO A 161 -6.46 -5.91 15.02
N ILE A 162 -5.59 -5.44 14.13
CA ILE A 162 -5.72 -5.58 12.68
C ILE A 162 -4.51 -6.34 12.14
N LEU A 163 -4.68 -7.01 11.00
CA LEU A 163 -3.62 -7.79 10.38
C LEU A 163 -2.79 -6.97 9.38
N GLY A 164 -3.40 -5.99 8.70
CA GLY A 164 -2.78 -5.16 7.68
C GLY A 164 -2.14 -3.87 8.22
N GLY A 165 -1.71 -3.03 7.29
CA GLY A 165 -1.42 -1.63 7.56
C GLY A 165 -0.03 -1.16 7.15
N ASN A 166 0.29 0.07 7.53
CA ASN A 166 1.60 0.67 7.28
C ASN A 166 2.45 0.82 8.53
N THR A 167 3.71 0.39 8.40
CA THR A 167 4.73 0.55 9.44
C THR A 167 6.01 1.13 8.84
N SER A 168 6.64 2.09 9.50
CA SER A 168 7.83 2.75 8.93
C SER A 168 9.04 1.81 8.77
N ARG A 169 9.21 0.90 9.73
CA ARG A 169 10.32 -0.04 9.85
C ARG A 169 9.82 -1.34 10.44
N ASN A 170 10.01 -2.42 9.69
CA ASN A 170 9.69 -3.76 10.14
C ASN A 170 10.79 -4.73 9.66
N PRO A 171 11.07 -5.79 10.42
CA PRO A 171 11.87 -6.90 9.93
C PRO A 171 11.22 -7.51 8.69
N GLU A 172 12.02 -7.83 7.67
CA GLU A 172 11.56 -8.41 6.40
C GLU A 172 10.75 -9.70 6.61
N PHE A 173 11.11 -10.48 7.63
CA PHE A 173 10.42 -11.75 7.93
C PHE A 173 8.93 -11.56 8.27
N LYS A 174 8.52 -10.40 8.82
CA LYS A 174 7.12 -10.21 9.26
C LYS A 174 6.14 -10.18 8.10
N PHE A 175 6.53 -9.60 6.96
CA PHE A 175 5.67 -9.59 5.78
C PHE A 175 5.70 -10.94 5.08
N ARG A 176 6.88 -11.56 5.02
CA ARG A 176 7.02 -12.91 4.48
C ARG A 176 6.19 -13.93 5.25
N TYR A 177 6.09 -13.79 6.57
CA TYR A 177 5.25 -14.63 7.42
C TYR A 177 3.78 -14.65 6.95
N PHE A 178 3.20 -13.49 6.65
CA PHE A 178 1.82 -13.42 6.17
C PHE A 178 1.67 -13.83 4.70
N LEU A 179 2.65 -13.51 3.85
CA LEU A 179 2.61 -13.91 2.45
C LEU A 179 2.77 -15.43 2.27
N ASP A 180 3.57 -16.08 3.12
CA ASP A 180 3.77 -17.54 3.11
C ASP A 180 2.64 -18.26 3.89
N ALA A 181 1.68 -17.54 4.47
CA ALA A 181 0.57 -18.16 5.20
C ALA A 181 -0.45 -18.80 4.23
N PRO A 182 -0.94 -20.03 4.52
CA PRO A 182 -1.69 -20.84 3.54
C PRO A 182 -2.99 -20.21 3.02
N LEU A 183 -3.64 -19.33 3.79
CA LEU A 183 -4.82 -18.58 3.34
C LEU A 183 -4.46 -17.16 2.86
N ILE A 184 -3.66 -16.43 3.64
CA ILE A 184 -3.42 -14.99 3.42
C ILE A 184 -2.64 -14.76 2.11
N GLY A 185 -1.62 -15.58 1.82
CA GLY A 185 -0.87 -15.50 0.57
C GLY A 185 -1.78 -15.65 -0.66
N PRO A 186 -2.55 -16.75 -0.78
CA PRO A 186 -3.52 -16.94 -1.85
C PRO A 186 -4.55 -15.81 -1.98
N LEU A 187 -5.08 -15.30 -0.87
CA LEU A 187 -5.97 -14.13 -0.90
C LEU A 187 -5.26 -12.90 -1.50
N THR A 188 -3.99 -12.64 -1.17
CA THR A 188 -3.27 -11.53 -1.81
C THR A 188 -3.11 -11.73 -3.31
N ILE A 189 -2.92 -12.96 -3.78
CA ILE A 189 -2.82 -13.27 -5.21
C ILE A 189 -4.17 -13.02 -5.90
N LEU A 190 -5.25 -13.58 -5.33
CA LEU A 190 -6.61 -13.44 -5.86
C LEU A 190 -7.07 -11.98 -5.90
N GLY A 191 -6.80 -11.20 -4.84
CA GLY A 191 -7.19 -9.78 -4.78
C GLY A 191 -6.45 -8.88 -5.78
N ASN A 192 -5.30 -9.35 -6.31
CA ASN A 192 -4.51 -8.62 -7.30
C ASN A 192 -4.73 -9.07 -8.74
N VAL A 193 -5.63 -10.04 -9.01
CA VAL A 193 -5.67 -10.72 -10.31
C VAL A 193 -5.93 -9.76 -11.49
N ASP A 194 -6.79 -8.76 -11.31
CA ASP A 194 -7.13 -7.77 -12.35
C ASP A 194 -5.96 -6.83 -12.71
N GLU A 195 -5.06 -6.61 -11.76
CA GLU A 195 -3.88 -5.74 -11.91
C GLU A 195 -2.60 -6.55 -12.16
N ALA A 196 -2.69 -7.88 -12.14
CA ALA A 196 -1.55 -8.76 -12.23
C ALA A 196 -0.97 -8.79 -13.65
N HIS A 197 0.32 -9.11 -13.76
CA HIS A 197 0.95 -9.33 -15.05
C HIS A 197 0.22 -10.45 -15.83
N PRO A 198 0.07 -10.38 -17.17
CA PRO A 198 -0.67 -11.37 -17.95
C PRO A 198 -0.24 -12.83 -17.73
N HIS A 199 1.03 -13.06 -17.37
CA HIS A 199 1.51 -14.40 -17.04
C HIS A 199 0.86 -14.97 -15.77
N ILE A 200 0.56 -14.13 -14.77
CA ILE A 200 -0.03 -14.54 -13.49
C ILE A 200 -1.50 -14.86 -13.73
N VAL A 201 -2.20 -13.98 -14.46
CA VAL A 201 -3.58 -14.21 -14.88
C VAL A 201 -3.71 -15.53 -15.65
N ALA A 202 -2.78 -15.81 -16.58
CA ALA A 202 -2.75 -17.08 -17.29
C ALA A 202 -2.49 -18.30 -16.38
N GLN A 203 -1.69 -18.14 -15.32
CA GLN A 203 -1.45 -19.21 -14.33
C GLN A 203 -2.66 -19.46 -13.43
N MET A 204 -3.49 -18.43 -13.19
CA MET A 204 -4.70 -18.53 -12.39
C MET A 204 -5.95 -18.89 -13.20
N ALA A 205 -5.88 -18.91 -14.53
CA ALA A 205 -7.06 -19.06 -15.38
C ALA A 205 -7.89 -20.32 -15.07
N ASP A 206 -7.23 -21.46 -14.87
CA ASP A 206 -7.90 -22.72 -14.52
C ASP A 206 -8.54 -22.67 -13.12
N GLU A 207 -7.88 -22.00 -12.17
CA GLU A 207 -8.39 -21.85 -10.79
C GLU A 207 -9.60 -20.91 -10.73
N LEU A 208 -9.55 -19.78 -11.45
CA LEU A 208 -10.67 -18.84 -11.56
C LEU A 208 -11.86 -19.49 -12.26
N ALA A 209 -11.63 -20.25 -13.32
CA ALA A 209 -12.69 -21.00 -14.00
C ALA A 209 -13.31 -22.08 -13.10
N ALA A 210 -12.49 -22.77 -12.30
CA ALA A 210 -12.98 -23.74 -11.32
C ALA A 210 -13.79 -23.06 -10.20
N LEU A 211 -13.39 -21.87 -9.76
CA LEU A 211 -14.10 -21.10 -8.76
C LEU A 211 -15.48 -20.65 -9.27
N ASP A 212 -15.54 -20.06 -10.47
CA ASP A 212 -16.79 -19.64 -11.11
C ASP A 212 -17.74 -20.83 -11.39
N ALA A 213 -17.17 -21.98 -11.76
CA ALA A 213 -17.93 -23.22 -11.95
C ALA A 213 -18.34 -23.91 -10.62
N GLY A 214 -17.86 -23.44 -9.47
CA GLY A 214 -18.07 -24.08 -8.17
C GLY A 214 -17.43 -25.46 -8.04
N THR A 215 -16.37 -25.74 -8.80
CA THR A 215 -15.67 -27.05 -8.84
C THR A 215 -14.35 -27.07 -8.06
N VAL A 216 -14.01 -26.00 -7.35
CA VAL A 216 -12.88 -26.00 -6.41
C VAL A 216 -13.16 -26.98 -5.26
N HIS A 217 -12.23 -27.90 -5.00
CA HIS A 217 -12.36 -28.87 -3.93
C HIS A 217 -11.37 -28.57 -2.80
N PRO A 218 -11.84 -28.33 -1.56
CA PRO A 218 -10.95 -28.13 -0.42
C PRO A 218 -9.96 -29.30 -0.28
N GLY A 219 -8.67 -28.96 -0.26
CA GLY A 219 -7.57 -29.91 -0.09
C GLY A 219 -7.03 -30.53 -1.38
N ASP A 220 -7.52 -30.10 -2.55
CA ASP A 220 -6.89 -30.46 -3.83
C ASP A 220 -5.53 -29.76 -4.03
N ASP A 221 -4.83 -30.11 -5.11
CA ASP A 221 -3.49 -29.57 -5.43
C ASP A 221 -3.52 -28.14 -6.02
N SER A 222 -4.68 -27.51 -6.17
CA SER A 222 -4.77 -26.10 -6.60
C SER A 222 -4.40 -25.14 -5.47
N LEU A 223 -4.02 -23.91 -5.81
CA LEU A 223 -3.74 -22.88 -4.80
C LEU A 223 -4.98 -22.58 -3.96
N LEU A 224 -6.13 -22.37 -4.61
CA LEU A 224 -7.39 -22.05 -3.95
C LEU A 224 -7.96 -23.25 -3.15
N GLY A 225 -7.83 -24.48 -3.63
CA GLY A 225 -8.28 -25.67 -2.91
C GLY A 225 -7.49 -25.92 -1.63
N ARG A 226 -6.16 -25.73 -1.64
CA ARG A 226 -5.35 -25.73 -0.41
C ARG A 226 -5.74 -24.60 0.54
N ALA A 227 -5.87 -23.38 0.02
CA ALA A 227 -6.27 -22.23 0.82
C ALA A 227 -7.64 -22.43 1.50
N ALA A 228 -8.58 -23.04 0.78
CA ALA A 228 -9.90 -23.41 1.29
C ALA A 228 -9.83 -24.45 2.42
N ALA A 229 -8.96 -25.47 2.30
CA ALA A 229 -8.77 -26.47 3.35
C ALA A 229 -8.16 -25.87 4.63
N ASP A 230 -7.19 -24.97 4.49
CA ASP A 230 -6.47 -24.38 5.63
C ASP A 230 -7.18 -23.13 6.21
N ALA A 231 -8.29 -22.68 5.60
CA ALA A 231 -8.91 -21.39 5.90
C ALA A 231 -9.29 -21.24 7.38
N ARG A 232 -9.94 -22.26 7.95
CA ARG A 232 -10.34 -22.27 9.36
C ARG A 232 -9.14 -22.17 10.29
N ASP A 233 -8.18 -23.06 10.13
CA ASP A 233 -6.98 -23.13 10.99
C ASP A 233 -6.19 -21.81 10.94
N VAL A 234 -6.11 -21.18 9.77
CA VAL A 234 -5.43 -19.90 9.62
C VAL A 234 -6.18 -18.77 10.34
N LEU A 235 -7.49 -18.68 10.18
CA LEU A 235 -8.30 -17.64 10.83
C LEU A 235 -8.32 -17.81 12.36
N GLU A 236 -8.42 -19.05 12.85
CA GLU A 236 -8.34 -19.37 14.28
C GLU A 236 -6.97 -19.05 14.86
N ALA A 237 -5.88 -19.45 14.18
CA ALA A 237 -4.52 -19.16 14.64
C ALA A 237 -4.19 -17.66 14.68
N LEU A 238 -4.82 -16.87 13.81
CA LEU A 238 -4.68 -15.41 13.77
C LEU A 238 -5.72 -14.70 14.67
N ASN A 239 -6.55 -15.46 15.40
CA ASN A 239 -7.65 -14.97 16.24
C ASN A 239 -8.59 -14.00 15.49
N VAL A 240 -8.84 -14.25 14.20
CA VAL A 240 -9.72 -13.42 13.37
C VAL A 240 -11.17 -13.74 13.71
N ARG A 241 -11.96 -12.73 14.06
CA ARG A 241 -13.40 -12.88 14.33
C ARG A 241 -14.28 -12.19 13.30
N PHE A 242 -13.78 -11.11 12.70
CA PHE A 242 -14.48 -10.42 11.63
C PHE A 242 -13.57 -10.25 10.42
N ILE A 243 -14.19 -10.39 9.26
CA ILE A 243 -13.60 -10.11 7.96
C ILE A 243 -14.45 -9.01 7.32
N VAL A 244 -13.82 -7.92 6.90
CA VAL A 244 -14.46 -6.85 6.13
C VAL A 244 -13.95 -6.95 4.71
N VAL A 245 -14.83 -7.26 3.76
CA VAL A 245 -14.49 -7.26 2.32
C VAL A 245 -14.90 -5.92 1.74
N HIS A 246 -13.92 -5.17 1.23
CA HIS A 246 -14.08 -3.93 0.48
C HIS A 246 -14.35 -4.27 -0.98
N ARG A 247 -15.63 -4.46 -1.35
CA ARG A 247 -16.09 -5.09 -2.61
C ARG A 247 -15.70 -4.31 -3.86
N ASP A 248 -15.54 -3.00 -3.75
CA ASP A 248 -15.09 -2.11 -4.82
C ASP A 248 -13.57 -2.15 -5.06
N HIS A 249 -12.82 -2.78 -4.16
CA HIS A 249 -11.36 -2.91 -4.20
C HIS A 249 -10.88 -4.32 -4.56
N VAL A 250 -11.79 -5.27 -4.80
CA VAL A 250 -11.48 -6.67 -5.14
C VAL A 250 -12.31 -7.17 -6.33
N PRO A 251 -11.80 -8.16 -7.10
CA PRO A 251 -12.59 -8.83 -8.12
C PRO A 251 -13.77 -9.62 -7.52
N LEU A 252 -14.79 -9.92 -8.34
CA LEU A 252 -15.98 -10.66 -7.89
C LEU A 252 -15.61 -12.05 -7.35
N GLU A 253 -14.66 -12.71 -8.02
CA GLU A 253 -14.08 -14.00 -7.69
C GLU A 253 -13.50 -14.01 -6.27
N PHE A 254 -12.96 -12.88 -5.81
CA PHE A 254 -12.49 -12.76 -4.43
C PHE A 254 -13.62 -12.94 -3.42
N THR A 255 -14.74 -12.25 -3.66
CA THR A 255 -15.92 -12.33 -2.78
C THR A 255 -16.54 -13.72 -2.83
N GLN A 256 -16.62 -14.33 -4.02
CA GLN A 256 -17.08 -15.72 -4.20
C GLN A 256 -16.24 -16.69 -3.37
N PHE A 257 -14.90 -16.56 -3.39
CA PHE A 257 -14.03 -17.42 -2.61
C PHE A 257 -14.26 -17.26 -1.10
N VAL A 258 -14.39 -16.02 -0.62
CA VAL A 258 -14.70 -15.73 0.79
C VAL A 258 -16.01 -16.39 1.21
N GLU A 259 -17.08 -16.21 0.45
CA GLU A 259 -18.41 -16.71 0.81
C GLU A 259 -18.52 -18.24 0.70
N GLN A 260 -17.80 -18.86 -0.23
CA GLN A 260 -17.91 -20.29 -0.49
C GLN A 260 -16.99 -21.14 0.42
N PHE A 261 -15.81 -20.64 0.77
CA PHE A 261 -14.76 -21.46 1.38
C PHE A 261 -14.31 -21.02 2.76
N LEU A 262 -14.53 -19.77 3.15
CA LEU A 262 -14.20 -19.37 4.52
C LEU A 262 -15.36 -19.75 5.45
N PRO A 263 -15.07 -20.13 6.71
CA PRO A 263 -16.10 -20.46 7.69
C PRO A 263 -16.74 -19.16 8.21
N VAL A 264 -17.57 -18.52 7.39
CA VAL A 264 -18.11 -17.20 7.67
C VAL A 264 -19.62 -17.09 7.48
N THR A 265 -20.23 -16.21 8.25
CA THR A 265 -21.61 -15.76 8.06
C THR A 265 -21.63 -14.25 7.77
N LEU A 266 -22.38 -13.82 6.77
CA LEU A 266 -22.63 -12.39 6.53
C LEU A 266 -23.44 -11.80 7.71
N VAL A 267 -22.94 -10.71 8.28
CA VAL A 267 -23.56 -10.01 9.42
C VAL A 267 -24.22 -8.71 8.97
N ASP A 268 -23.56 -7.95 8.11
CA ASP A 268 -24.03 -6.64 7.66
C ASP A 268 -23.37 -6.27 6.31
N GLU A 269 -24.00 -5.38 5.54
CA GLU A 269 -23.46 -4.87 4.28
C GLU A 269 -24.02 -3.47 3.94
N ASP A 270 -23.20 -2.60 3.35
CA ASP A 270 -23.58 -1.24 2.94
C ASP A 270 -23.33 -0.96 1.45
N GLY A 271 -23.10 -2.02 0.67
CA GLY A 271 -22.84 -1.99 -0.78
C GLY A 271 -21.35 -1.97 -1.10
N GLU A 272 -20.59 -1.06 -0.49
CA GLU A 272 -19.12 -1.01 -0.61
C GLU A 272 -18.46 -2.07 0.27
N HIS A 273 -19.03 -2.32 1.45
CA HIS A 273 -18.49 -3.26 2.42
C HIS A 273 -19.42 -4.46 2.63
N ALA A 274 -18.82 -5.61 2.84
CA ALA A 274 -19.48 -6.77 3.40
C ALA A 274 -18.75 -7.23 4.67
N LEU A 275 -19.49 -7.26 5.78
CA LEU A 275 -18.99 -7.71 7.07
C LEU A 275 -19.38 -9.14 7.31
N TYR A 276 -18.36 -9.98 7.48
CA TYR A 276 -18.51 -11.38 7.78
C TYR A 276 -18.02 -11.67 9.20
N ARG A 277 -18.77 -12.47 9.95
CA ARG A 277 -18.31 -13.06 11.22
C ARG A 277 -17.73 -14.43 10.92
N VAL A 278 -16.56 -14.71 11.46
CA VAL A 278 -15.94 -16.03 11.37
C VAL A 278 -16.58 -16.97 12.40
N GLU A 279 -17.06 -18.10 11.94
CA GLU A 279 -17.60 -19.19 12.74
C GLU A 279 -16.46 -20.00 13.36
N ASN A 280 -15.79 -19.44 14.36
CA ASN A 280 -14.72 -20.13 15.09
C ASN A 280 -15.31 -21.14 16.08
N GLU A 281 -14.74 -22.33 16.13
CA GLU A 281 -14.97 -23.23 17.25
C GLU A 281 -14.19 -22.72 18.49
N PRO A 282 -14.60 -23.10 19.72
CA PRO A 282 -13.78 -22.83 20.90
C PRO A 282 -12.38 -23.41 20.68
N PRO A 283 -11.30 -22.66 20.97
CA PRO A 283 -9.95 -23.15 20.78
C PRO A 283 -9.76 -24.47 21.53
N ALA A 284 -9.15 -25.45 20.87
CA ALA A 284 -8.87 -26.75 21.47
C ALA A 284 -8.09 -26.57 22.79
N SER A 285 -8.46 -27.33 23.82
CA SER A 285 -7.78 -27.26 25.12
C SER A 285 -6.31 -27.70 25.07
N GLU A 286 -5.95 -28.46 24.05
CA GLU A 286 -4.59 -28.86 23.74
C GLU A 286 -4.32 -28.64 22.24
N LEU A 287 -3.27 -27.89 21.92
CA LEU A 287 -2.83 -27.69 20.54
C LEU A 287 -1.48 -28.41 20.33
N LEU A 288 -1.47 -29.38 19.42
CA LEU A 288 -0.22 -29.97 18.96
C LEU A 288 0.40 -29.08 17.89
N ILE A 289 1.43 -28.34 18.26
CA ILE A 289 2.21 -27.54 17.33
C ILE A 289 3.39 -28.37 16.83
N THR A 290 3.40 -28.70 15.54
CA THR A 290 4.61 -29.23 14.89
C THR A 290 5.12 -28.28 13.81
N PRO A 291 6.44 -28.13 13.63
CA PRO A 291 7.00 -27.33 12.54
C PRO A 291 6.59 -27.80 11.13
N ALA A 292 6.15 -29.06 11.00
CA ALA A 292 5.73 -29.69 9.75
C ALA A 292 4.27 -29.42 9.40
N THR A 293 3.40 -29.26 10.40
CA THR A 293 1.94 -29.12 10.18
C THR A 293 1.42 -27.71 10.38
N ASN A 294 2.07 -26.87 11.21
CA ASN A 294 1.51 -25.56 11.58
C ASN A 294 2.45 -24.44 11.12
N SER A 295 2.35 -24.07 9.84
CA SER A 295 3.22 -23.05 9.22
C SER A 295 3.17 -21.70 9.94
N LEU A 296 1.99 -21.32 10.46
CA LEU A 296 1.77 -20.10 11.25
C LEU A 296 2.43 -20.11 12.62
N ALA A 297 2.73 -21.28 13.20
CA ALA A 297 3.48 -21.30 14.45
C ALA A 297 4.95 -20.90 14.27
N ARG A 298 5.46 -20.82 13.03
CA ARG A 298 6.88 -20.55 12.75
C ARG A 298 7.12 -19.04 12.62
N GLY A 299 7.70 -18.46 13.67
CA GLY A 299 8.18 -17.08 13.66
C GLY A 299 9.57 -16.93 13.04
N GLU A 300 10.36 -15.98 13.54
CA GLU A 300 11.71 -15.72 13.03
C GLU A 300 12.65 -16.93 13.17
N GLY A 301 13.50 -17.14 12.16
CA GLY A 301 14.61 -18.11 12.21
C GLY A 301 14.32 -19.50 11.64
N TRP A 302 13.10 -19.76 11.18
CA TRP A 302 12.73 -21.00 10.48
C TRP A 302 12.92 -20.91 8.97
N SER A 303 13.12 -22.06 8.31
CA SER A 303 13.10 -22.17 6.86
C SER A 303 11.73 -21.76 6.28
N GLY A 304 11.72 -20.82 5.33
CA GLY A 304 10.50 -20.45 4.60
C GLY A 304 10.00 -21.58 3.70
N GLN A 305 8.69 -21.63 3.49
CA GLN A 305 8.08 -22.50 2.48
C GLN A 305 7.93 -21.68 1.20
N GLY A 306 8.67 -22.05 0.16
CA GLY A 306 8.54 -21.35 -1.13
C GLY A 306 7.17 -21.65 -1.74
N PHE A 307 6.55 -20.64 -2.35
CA PHE A 307 5.27 -20.74 -3.09
C PHE A 307 5.17 -21.90 -4.10
N ASN A 308 6.31 -22.46 -4.55
CA ASN A 308 6.38 -23.56 -5.53
C ASN A 308 6.75 -24.93 -4.93
N GLN A 309 6.75 -25.11 -3.61
CA GLN A 309 7.05 -26.41 -3.03
C GLN A 309 5.77 -27.22 -2.78
N VAL A 310 5.47 -28.10 -3.74
CA VAL A 310 4.33 -29.02 -3.79
C VAL A 310 4.38 -30.11 -2.70
N ASN A 311 5.41 -30.15 -1.85
CA ASN A 311 5.53 -31.17 -0.82
C ASN A 311 6.45 -30.70 0.32
N VAL A 312 5.88 -30.30 1.47
CA VAL A 312 6.70 -29.78 2.58
C VAL A 312 6.24 -30.31 3.94
N GLN A 313 6.59 -31.57 4.23
CA GLN A 313 6.50 -32.12 5.59
C GLN A 313 7.71 -31.78 6.47
N THR A 314 8.64 -30.92 6.03
CA THR A 314 9.86 -30.63 6.80
C THR A 314 10.14 -29.14 6.89
N ALA A 315 10.46 -28.69 8.10
CA ALA A 315 10.95 -27.34 8.39
C ALA A 315 12.15 -27.47 9.34
N TRP A 316 13.14 -26.58 9.21
CA TRP A 316 14.34 -26.59 10.06
C TRP A 316 14.71 -25.19 10.51
N ALA A 317 15.39 -25.12 11.65
CA ALA A 317 15.97 -23.88 12.15
C ALA A 317 17.12 -23.45 11.22
N GLN A 318 17.06 -22.21 10.71
CA GLN A 318 18.14 -21.59 9.94
C GLN A 318 19.04 -20.69 10.79
N ARG A 319 18.70 -20.51 12.07
CA ARG A 319 19.42 -19.69 13.03
C ARG A 319 19.63 -20.43 14.35
N ARG A 320 20.55 -19.93 15.17
CA ARG A 320 20.83 -20.47 16.52
C ARG A 320 19.63 -20.34 17.47
N GLU A 321 18.80 -19.33 17.25
CA GLU A 321 17.57 -19.08 17.98
C GLU A 321 16.43 -18.97 16.97
N THR A 322 15.28 -19.56 17.30
CA THR A 322 14.05 -19.49 16.52
C THR A 322 12.88 -19.08 17.41
N VAL A 323 11.92 -18.38 16.82
CA VAL A 323 10.69 -17.97 17.50
C VAL A 323 9.57 -18.90 17.07
N MET A 324 8.76 -19.35 18.03
CA MET A 324 7.54 -20.11 17.79
C MET A 324 6.38 -19.32 18.39
N PHE A 325 5.30 -19.17 17.63
CA PHE A 325 4.06 -18.59 18.12
C PHE A 325 3.17 -19.70 18.67
N THR A 326 2.64 -19.45 19.86
CA THR A 326 1.61 -20.27 20.48
C THR A 326 0.35 -19.41 20.59
N PRO A 327 -0.85 -19.96 20.34
CA PRO A 327 -2.09 -19.22 20.52
C PRO A 327 -2.31 -18.79 21.97
#